data_AF-A0A7W2FF45-F1
#
_entry.id   AF-A0A7W2FF45-F1
#
_cell.length_a   1.000
_cell.length_b   1.000
_cell.length_c   1.000
_cell.angle_alpha   90.00
_cell.angle_beta   90.00
_cell.angle_gamma   90.00
#
_symmetry.space_group_name_H-M   'P 1'
#
loop_
_entity.id
_entity.type
_entity.pdbx_description
1 polymer ?
#
loop_
_entity_poly.entity_id
_entity_poly.type
_entity_poly.pdbx_seq_one_letter_code
_entity_poly.pdbx_strand_id
1 'polypeptide(L)'
;MACLTLNRPSISALTIGACLLAMGTPCLPAIAATLPDAARPMSAGSNPDAEGIQFHCPEAQLRQLETGMRHYLHTLGIAPSLVATVHDERQKTLTYTLTTPLDDFNTLDFVARPALNLNEVRVSLPLKQNTTRAIPTVSQKEIVLALMQHGRLTVFAGSACHLAALTDHVGIRQNTVAWAEKLEFGWPDGGPARWNAKYWRNGTPRRGVPLHTAMADMFRNQSAYEVGCYTATKMVMIQGVLDYFSRVRPDRAKLKLIEARLLTDGEPLVDVEPGRVWNFESDFDAKELERPGKLLSAQFGVMPRNFVPGDWAYIVNPDRSSASKIGYEGSNAIYLGRNKFEDFYNDNEHAYSYLQKLDEVYQWRNQVFSRRHDGDKIQPLTAQQIDRLGQPPQDGGIVLDWRVAHQFFGASSPPQRLPGN
;
A
#
# COMPACT_ATOMS: atom_id res chain seq x y z
N MET A 1 13.77 -6.35 -11.21
CA MET A 1 14.51 -6.32 -9.92
C MET A 1 13.50 -6.62 -8.83
N ALA A 2 13.74 -7.54 -7.90
CA ALA A 2 12.65 -8.05 -7.07
C ALA A 2 12.99 -8.06 -5.57
N CYS A 3 11.98 -7.92 -4.71
CA CYS A 3 11.85 -7.66 -3.27
C CYS A 3 12.01 -8.79 -2.20
N LEU A 4 12.91 -8.59 -1.23
CA LEU A 4 12.90 -9.35 0.04
C LEU A 4 11.51 -9.29 0.72
N THR A 5 10.92 -10.46 0.97
CA THR A 5 10.12 -10.70 2.17
C THR A 5 11.06 -11.24 3.25
N LEU A 6 11.00 -10.63 4.44
CA LEU A 6 11.61 -11.10 5.69
C LEU A 6 13.14 -10.94 5.83
N ASN A 7 13.51 -9.88 6.54
CA ASN A 7 14.61 -9.94 7.49
C ASN A 7 14.02 -9.55 8.85
N ARG A 8 13.49 -10.52 9.61
CA ARG A 8 13.24 -10.34 11.05
C ARG A 8 14.34 -11.04 11.85
N PRO A 9 14.90 -10.39 12.88
CA PRO A 9 15.91 -10.98 13.74
C PRO A 9 15.26 -12.07 14.61
N SER A 10 15.87 -13.25 14.62
CA SER A 10 15.54 -14.33 15.54
C SER A 10 15.72 -13.85 16.98
N ILE A 11 14.62 -13.66 17.71
CA ILE A 11 14.66 -13.56 19.18
C ILE A 11 14.90 -14.98 19.69
N SER A 12 16.16 -15.32 19.95
CA SER A 12 16.55 -16.43 20.83
C SER A 12 18.03 -16.29 21.19
N ALA A 13 18.29 -15.51 22.24
CA ALA A 13 19.50 -15.66 23.06
C ALA A 13 19.04 -15.95 24.49
N LEU A 14 18.94 -17.24 24.84
CA LEU A 14 19.09 -17.75 26.21
C LEU A 14 19.13 -19.30 26.16
N THR A 15 20.38 -19.80 26.23
CA THR A 15 20.87 -20.96 26.99
C THR A 15 20.06 -22.26 27.01
N ILE A 16 20.69 -23.36 26.53
CA ILE A 16 20.85 -24.72 27.11
C ILE A 16 21.55 -25.53 25.99
N GLY A 17 22.81 -25.96 26.14
CA GLY A 17 23.17 -27.19 26.85
C GLY A 17 23.33 -28.34 25.84
N ALA A 18 24.58 -28.76 25.61
CA ALA A 18 24.98 -29.78 24.65
C ALA A 18 24.31 -31.16 24.86
N CYS A 19 24.03 -31.88 23.76
CA CYS A 19 24.24 -33.34 23.71
C CYS A 19 24.35 -33.87 22.27
N LEU A 20 25.20 -34.87 22.15
CA LEU A 20 25.69 -35.56 20.95
C LEU A 20 24.73 -36.67 20.46
N LEU A 21 24.94 -37.06 19.19
CA LEU A 21 24.83 -38.41 18.57
C LEU A 21 23.53 -38.87 17.84
N ALA A 22 23.77 -39.25 16.57
CA ALA A 22 23.45 -40.53 15.90
C ALA A 22 22.34 -40.59 14.81
N MET A 23 22.83 -40.75 13.56
CA MET A 23 22.46 -41.68 12.48
C MET A 23 21.00 -42.15 12.23
N GLY A 24 20.56 -42.01 10.96
CA GLY A 24 20.12 -43.17 10.15
C GLY A 24 18.64 -43.33 9.75
N THR A 25 18.33 -43.01 8.48
CA THR A 25 17.37 -43.69 7.52
C THR A 25 15.84 -43.61 7.76
N PRO A 26 14.97 -43.89 6.76
CA PRO A 26 14.77 -43.21 5.47
C PRO A 26 13.28 -42.86 5.16
N CYS A 27 13.05 -42.27 3.97
CA CYS A 27 11.81 -41.77 3.36
C CYS A 27 10.51 -42.60 3.49
N LEU A 28 9.38 -41.89 3.62
CA LEU A 28 8.01 -42.31 3.27
C LEU A 28 7.23 -41.14 2.63
N PRO A 29 6.15 -41.39 1.87
CA PRO A 29 5.82 -40.66 0.66
C PRO A 29 4.91 -39.44 0.85
N ALA A 30 4.86 -38.64 -0.21
CA ALA A 30 4.05 -37.43 -0.38
C ALA A 30 2.56 -37.67 -0.08
N ILE A 31 2.04 -36.91 0.89
CA ILE A 31 0.61 -36.70 1.10
C ILE A 31 0.28 -35.35 0.49
N ALA A 32 -0.60 -35.35 -0.50
CA ALA A 32 -1.21 -34.15 -1.06
C ALA A 32 -2.03 -33.47 0.03
N ALA A 33 -1.56 -32.32 0.51
CA ALA A 33 -2.30 -31.47 1.44
C ALA A 33 -3.29 -30.62 0.63
N THR A 34 -4.55 -31.03 0.61
CA THR A 34 -5.67 -30.15 0.31
C THR A 34 -5.71 -29.04 1.35
N LEU A 35 -5.53 -27.79 0.92
CA LEU A 35 -5.67 -26.61 1.77
C LEU A 35 -7.13 -26.52 2.26
N PRO A 36 -7.37 -26.33 3.56
CA PRO A 36 -8.71 -26.10 4.06
C PRO A 36 -9.16 -24.67 3.69
N ASP A 37 -10.40 -24.59 3.24
CA ASP A 37 -11.15 -23.36 2.97
C ASP A 37 -11.17 -22.49 4.24
N ALA A 38 -10.35 -21.44 4.26
CA ALA A 38 -10.32 -20.47 5.35
C ALA A 38 -11.53 -19.54 5.21
N ALA A 39 -12.63 -19.94 5.84
CA ALA A 39 -13.83 -19.12 5.98
C ALA A 39 -13.49 -17.71 6.48
N ARG A 40 -13.89 -16.69 5.70
CA ARG A 40 -13.73 -15.27 6.02
C ARG A 40 -14.37 -14.95 7.38
N PRO A 41 -13.67 -14.36 8.36
CA PRO A 41 -14.34 -13.75 9.49
C PRO A 41 -15.05 -12.48 8.99
N MET A 42 -16.37 -12.57 8.86
CA MET A 42 -17.22 -11.42 8.59
C MET A 42 -17.14 -10.43 9.75
N SER A 43 -16.65 -9.24 9.49
CA SER A 43 -16.83 -8.09 10.36
C SER A 43 -18.33 -7.84 10.52
N ALA A 44 -18.84 -7.92 11.75
CA ALA A 44 -20.23 -7.66 12.05
C ALA A 44 -20.58 -6.19 11.74
N GLY A 45 -21.45 -5.95 10.74
CA GLY A 45 -22.13 -4.68 10.53
C GLY A 45 -22.08 -4.07 9.12
N SER A 46 -21.32 -4.62 8.16
CA SER A 46 -21.27 -4.09 6.79
C SER A 46 -22.27 -4.81 5.88
N ASN A 47 -23.16 -4.07 5.22
CA ASN A 47 -23.92 -4.57 4.08
C ASN A 47 -22.92 -5.08 3.01
N PRO A 48 -22.94 -6.37 2.63
CA PRO A 48 -21.95 -6.94 1.70
C PRO A 48 -21.94 -6.28 0.31
N ASP A 49 -23.00 -5.53 -0.03
CA ASP A 49 -23.14 -4.80 -1.30
C ASP A 49 -22.74 -3.32 -1.20
N ALA A 50 -22.31 -2.84 -0.02
CA ALA A 50 -21.94 -1.44 0.14
C ALA A 50 -20.55 -1.18 -0.48
N GLU A 51 -20.48 -0.16 -1.33
CA GLU A 51 -19.27 0.24 -2.05
C GLU A 51 -19.10 1.77 -2.04
N GLY A 52 -17.94 2.24 -2.50
CA GLY A 52 -17.61 3.67 -2.59
C GLY A 52 -17.13 4.28 -1.27
N ILE A 53 -17.53 5.53 -1.02
CA ILE A 53 -17.21 6.27 0.21
C ILE A 53 -18.43 6.28 1.12
N GLN A 54 -18.31 5.74 2.35
CA GLN A 54 -19.39 5.75 3.32
C GLN A 54 -19.00 6.49 4.58
N PHE A 55 -19.90 7.35 5.06
CA PHE A 55 -19.86 7.92 6.40
C PHE A 55 -20.85 7.20 7.29
N HIS A 56 -20.43 6.76 8.47
CA HIS A 56 -21.28 6.17 9.51
C HIS A 56 -21.27 7.09 10.74
N CYS A 57 -22.17 8.06 10.77
CA CYS A 57 -22.20 9.13 11.78
C CYS A 57 -23.58 9.25 12.44
N PRO A 58 -23.70 9.93 13.60
CA PRO A 58 -24.99 10.40 14.08
C PRO A 58 -25.73 11.23 13.02
N GLU A 59 -27.05 11.09 12.94
CA GLU A 59 -27.89 11.65 11.88
C GLU A 59 -27.74 13.17 11.70
N ALA A 60 -27.62 13.91 12.81
CA ALA A 60 -27.41 15.37 12.78
C ALA A 60 -26.11 15.76 12.03
N GLN A 61 -25.09 14.91 12.10
CA GLN A 61 -23.81 15.12 11.43
C GLN A 61 -23.87 14.75 9.95
N LEU A 62 -24.67 13.76 9.56
CA LEU A 62 -24.83 13.34 8.16
C LEU A 62 -25.37 14.48 7.28
N ARG A 63 -26.32 15.28 7.76
CA ARG A 63 -26.85 16.45 7.02
C ARG A 63 -25.77 17.51 6.75
N GLN A 64 -24.90 17.77 7.73
CA GLN A 64 -23.78 18.70 7.56
C GLN A 64 -22.74 18.13 6.59
N LEU A 65 -22.48 16.83 6.70
CA LEU A 65 -21.56 16.12 5.80
C LEU A 65 -22.04 16.12 4.37
N GLU A 66 -23.33 15.93 4.12
CA GLU A 66 -23.87 15.94 2.77
C GLU A 66 -23.63 17.27 2.07
N THR A 67 -23.89 18.38 2.79
CA THR A 67 -23.63 19.73 2.26
C THR A 67 -22.15 19.98 2.06
N GLY A 68 -21.30 19.58 3.03
CA GLY A 68 -19.85 19.71 2.91
C GLY A 68 -19.27 18.87 1.77
N MET A 69 -19.77 17.65 1.56
CA MET A 69 -19.32 16.76 0.51
C MET A 69 -19.72 17.28 -0.87
N ARG A 70 -20.95 17.80 -1.04
CA ARG A 70 -21.36 18.49 -2.29
C ARG A 70 -20.42 19.64 -2.63
N HIS A 71 -20.07 20.46 -1.64
CA HIS A 71 -19.10 21.53 -1.84
C HIS A 71 -17.72 20.99 -2.21
N TYR A 72 -17.23 19.98 -1.50
CA TYR A 72 -15.92 19.38 -1.78
C TYR A 72 -15.84 18.78 -3.19
N LEU A 73 -16.84 17.99 -3.61
CA LEU A 73 -16.92 17.44 -4.96
C LEU A 73 -16.93 18.54 -6.02
N HIS A 74 -17.68 19.62 -5.79
CA HIS A 74 -17.69 20.79 -6.67
C HIS A 74 -16.30 21.46 -6.76
N THR A 75 -15.57 21.63 -5.64
CA THR A 75 -14.21 22.21 -5.67
C THR A 75 -13.21 21.36 -6.45
N LEU A 76 -13.43 20.04 -6.52
CA LEU A 76 -12.64 19.13 -7.34
C LEU A 76 -13.10 19.08 -8.80
N GLY A 77 -14.17 19.80 -9.17
CA GLY A 77 -14.75 19.75 -10.51
C GLY A 77 -15.34 18.38 -10.86
N ILE A 78 -15.88 17.67 -9.86
CA ILE A 78 -16.63 16.42 -10.06
C ILE A 78 -18.09 16.80 -10.32
N ALA A 79 -18.61 16.43 -11.49
CA ALA A 79 -19.99 16.72 -11.86
C ALA A 79 -20.96 15.91 -10.98
N PRO A 80 -22.06 16.51 -10.47
CA PRO A 80 -23.04 15.79 -9.67
C PRO A 80 -23.66 14.57 -10.38
N SER A 81 -23.76 14.61 -11.71
CA SER A 81 -24.26 13.48 -12.53
C SER A 81 -23.39 12.23 -12.48
N LEU A 82 -22.13 12.34 -12.05
CA LEU A 82 -21.22 11.21 -11.89
C LEU A 82 -21.38 10.49 -10.56
N VAL A 83 -22.13 11.06 -9.60
CA VAL A 83 -22.15 10.58 -8.22
C VAL A 83 -23.58 10.24 -7.80
N ALA A 84 -23.79 8.98 -7.41
CA ALA A 84 -24.98 8.55 -6.70
C ALA A 84 -24.75 8.76 -5.20
N THR A 85 -25.78 9.24 -4.49
CA THR A 85 -25.76 9.41 -3.04
C THR A 85 -26.91 8.62 -2.44
N VAL A 86 -26.61 7.78 -1.45
CA VAL A 86 -27.60 6.96 -0.73
C VAL A 86 -27.54 7.31 0.75
N HIS A 87 -28.69 7.68 1.30
CA HIS A 87 -28.88 7.88 2.73
C HIS A 87 -29.66 6.70 3.31
N ASP A 88 -29.07 6.00 4.27
CA ASP A 88 -29.78 4.96 5.04
C ASP A 88 -29.96 5.46 6.47
N GLU A 89 -31.17 5.90 6.78
CA GLU A 89 -31.55 6.40 8.11
C GLU A 89 -31.49 5.32 9.18
N ARG A 90 -31.74 4.05 8.82
CA ARG A 90 -31.73 2.93 9.78
C ARG A 90 -30.31 2.60 10.18
N GLN A 91 -29.40 2.56 9.21
CA GLN A 91 -27.98 2.29 9.45
C GLN A 91 -27.19 3.55 9.83
N LYS A 92 -27.80 4.74 9.74
CA LYS A 92 -27.15 6.04 9.95
C LYS A 92 -25.92 6.20 9.06
N THR A 93 -26.10 5.88 7.78
CA THR A 93 -25.03 5.95 6.78
C THR A 93 -25.37 6.92 5.65
N LEU A 94 -24.31 7.51 5.10
CA LEU A 94 -24.34 8.34 3.91
C LEU A 94 -23.25 7.83 2.97
N THR A 95 -23.65 7.28 1.82
CA THR A 95 -22.77 6.59 0.87
C THR A 95 -22.72 7.32 -0.46
N TYR A 96 -21.52 7.45 -1.02
CA TYR A 96 -21.25 8.05 -2.32
C TYR A 96 -20.59 7.03 -3.24
N THR A 97 -21.20 6.77 -4.39
CA THR A 97 -20.71 5.86 -5.43
C THR A 97 -20.73 6.54 -6.80
N LEU A 98 -19.93 6.03 -7.74
CA LEU A 98 -20.02 6.48 -9.12
C LEU A 98 -21.25 5.90 -9.83
N THR A 99 -21.84 6.67 -10.74
CA THR A 99 -23.00 6.26 -11.56
C THR A 99 -22.63 5.34 -12.73
N THR A 100 -21.42 4.77 -12.71
CA THR A 100 -20.98 3.75 -13.67
C THR A 100 -21.76 2.44 -13.50
N PRO A 101 -21.79 1.56 -14.51
CA PRO A 101 -22.36 0.21 -14.39
C PRO A 101 -21.84 -0.53 -13.15
N LEU A 102 -22.68 -1.35 -12.50
CA LEU A 102 -22.33 -2.03 -11.24
C LEU A 102 -21.18 -3.04 -11.40
N ASP A 103 -20.99 -3.59 -12.59
CA ASP A 103 -19.91 -4.51 -12.94
C ASP A 103 -18.62 -3.80 -13.37
N ASP A 104 -18.65 -2.47 -13.49
CA ASP A 104 -17.45 -1.66 -13.72
C ASP A 104 -16.78 -1.35 -12.39
N PHE A 105 -15.65 -2.03 -12.13
CA PHE A 105 -14.79 -1.78 -10.98
C PHE A 105 -13.39 -1.31 -11.39
N ASN A 106 -13.18 -1.06 -12.69
CA ASN A 106 -11.85 -0.76 -13.22
C ASN A 106 -11.49 0.71 -12.99
N THR A 107 -10.49 0.98 -12.15
CA THR A 107 -9.99 2.34 -11.95
C THR A 107 -8.77 2.65 -12.81
N LEU A 108 -8.14 1.64 -13.41
CA LEU A 108 -6.89 1.80 -14.17
C LEU A 108 -7.08 2.60 -15.45
N ASP A 109 -8.27 2.56 -16.06
CA ASP A 109 -8.58 3.24 -17.32
C ASP A 109 -9.21 4.63 -17.15
N PHE A 110 -9.30 5.14 -15.92
CA PHE A 110 -9.97 6.40 -15.62
C PHE A 110 -9.49 7.60 -16.46
N VAL A 111 -8.19 7.70 -16.69
CA VAL A 111 -7.60 8.78 -17.52
C VAL A 111 -8.05 8.70 -18.98
N ALA A 112 -8.46 7.51 -19.46
CA ALA A 112 -9.00 7.29 -20.79
C ALA A 112 -10.51 7.56 -20.89
N ARG A 113 -11.20 7.85 -19.77
CA ARG A 113 -12.64 8.15 -19.72
C ARG A 113 -12.86 9.66 -19.82
N PRO A 114 -13.27 10.22 -20.97
CA PRO A 114 -13.36 11.69 -21.15
C PRO A 114 -14.35 12.34 -20.19
N ALA A 115 -15.42 11.63 -19.82
CA ALA A 115 -16.44 12.10 -18.88
C ALA A 115 -15.88 12.42 -17.48
N LEU A 116 -14.78 11.78 -17.07
CA LEU A 116 -14.15 12.04 -15.78
C LEU A 116 -13.31 13.33 -15.80
N ASN A 117 -12.89 13.82 -16.99
CA ASN A 117 -12.07 15.01 -17.18
C ASN A 117 -10.91 15.10 -16.15
N LEU A 118 -10.03 14.11 -16.23
CA LEU A 118 -8.87 13.97 -15.36
C LEU A 118 -7.64 14.60 -16.02
N ASN A 119 -6.87 15.34 -15.22
CA ASN A 119 -5.63 15.95 -15.64
C ASN A 119 -4.58 15.74 -14.54
N GLU A 120 -3.32 15.67 -14.94
CA GLU A 120 -2.21 15.71 -13.99
C GLU A 120 -2.16 17.08 -13.31
N VAL A 121 -1.74 17.08 -12.04
CA VAL A 121 -1.48 18.30 -11.29
C VAL A 121 0.00 18.36 -10.94
N ARG A 122 0.52 19.55 -10.66
CA ARG A 122 1.92 19.69 -10.21
C ARG A 122 1.95 19.94 -8.71
N VAL A 123 2.70 19.09 -7.99
CA VAL A 123 2.98 19.27 -6.57
C VAL A 123 4.44 19.67 -6.40
N SER A 124 4.70 20.65 -5.54
CA SER A 124 6.07 21.09 -5.21
C SER A 124 6.62 20.25 -4.08
N LEU A 125 7.74 19.55 -4.33
CA LEU A 125 8.45 18.74 -3.33
C LEU A 125 9.80 19.38 -2.94
N PRO A 126 10.19 19.34 -1.65
CA PRO A 126 11.44 19.91 -1.19
C PRO A 126 12.66 19.09 -1.64
N LEU A 127 13.66 19.79 -2.19
CA LEU A 127 14.98 19.27 -2.54
C LEU A 127 16.03 19.70 -1.49
N LYS A 128 17.32 19.61 -1.86
CA LYS A 128 18.45 20.15 -1.08
C LYS A 128 18.46 21.68 -1.09
N GLN A 129 19.10 22.29 -0.09
CA GLN A 129 19.40 23.73 -0.03
C GLN A 129 18.16 24.64 -0.19
N ASN A 130 17.02 24.27 0.42
CA ASN A 130 15.75 25.01 0.35
C ASN A 130 15.18 25.21 -1.08
N THR A 131 15.64 24.42 -2.06
CA THR A 131 15.05 24.41 -3.39
C THR A 131 13.86 23.44 -3.44
N THR A 132 13.00 23.59 -4.45
CA THR A 132 11.86 22.69 -4.66
C THR A 132 11.83 22.19 -6.10
N ARG A 133 11.19 21.04 -6.31
CA ARG A 133 10.94 20.44 -7.62
C ARG A 133 9.44 20.29 -7.81
N ALA A 134 8.91 20.85 -8.89
CA ALA A 134 7.56 20.54 -9.33
C ALA A 134 7.52 19.13 -9.92
N ILE A 135 6.66 18.28 -9.39
CA ILE A 135 6.43 16.91 -9.83
C ILE A 135 5.02 16.80 -10.41
N PRO A 136 4.85 16.38 -11.68
CA PRO A 136 3.54 16.03 -12.20
C PRO A 136 3.06 14.76 -11.48
N THR A 137 1.85 14.80 -10.96
CA THR A 137 1.29 13.74 -10.14
C THR A 137 -0.23 13.67 -10.24
N VAL A 138 -0.80 12.65 -9.59
CA VAL A 138 -2.22 12.37 -9.57
C VAL A 138 -3.02 13.52 -8.95
N SER A 139 -4.22 13.77 -9.48
CA SER A 139 -5.12 14.77 -8.93
C SER A 139 -5.92 14.21 -7.73
N GLN A 140 -6.29 15.08 -6.79
CA GLN A 140 -7.24 14.69 -5.73
C GLN A 140 -8.59 14.25 -6.30
N LYS A 141 -8.98 14.81 -7.44
CA LYS A 141 -10.17 14.41 -8.21
C LYS A 141 -10.13 12.92 -8.56
N GLU A 142 -9.02 12.45 -9.14
CA GLU A 142 -8.85 11.03 -9.49
C GLU A 142 -8.91 10.12 -8.26
N ILE A 143 -8.30 10.51 -7.15
CA ILE A 143 -8.34 9.75 -5.89
C ILE A 143 -9.78 9.63 -5.38
N VAL A 144 -10.53 10.74 -5.35
CA VAL A 144 -11.92 10.73 -4.87
C VAL A 144 -12.84 9.93 -5.78
N LEU A 145 -12.69 10.05 -7.10
CA LEU A 145 -13.43 9.23 -8.06
C LEU A 145 -13.10 7.74 -7.85
N ALA A 146 -11.82 7.38 -7.66
CA ALA A 146 -11.42 5.98 -7.48
C ALA A 146 -11.95 5.40 -6.15
N LEU A 147 -12.02 6.22 -5.10
CA LEU A 147 -12.65 5.82 -3.83
C LEU A 147 -14.16 5.62 -3.93
N MET A 148 -14.83 6.26 -4.90
CA MET A 148 -16.28 6.11 -5.16
C MET A 148 -16.59 5.01 -6.20
N GLN A 149 -15.59 4.45 -6.88
CA GLN A 149 -15.79 3.37 -7.84
C GLN A 149 -16.23 2.08 -7.14
N HIS A 150 -17.13 1.35 -7.79
CA HIS A 150 -17.57 0.00 -7.38
C HIS A 150 -16.38 -0.96 -7.23
N GLY A 151 -16.55 -2.00 -6.41
CA GLY A 151 -15.54 -3.02 -6.13
C GLY A 151 -14.72 -2.82 -4.86
N ARG A 152 -15.03 -1.79 -4.07
CA ARG A 152 -14.50 -1.59 -2.71
C ARG A 152 -15.33 -0.59 -1.89
N LEU A 153 -15.22 -0.65 -0.57
CA LEU A 153 -15.82 0.32 0.37
C LEU A 153 -14.78 0.99 1.27
N THR A 154 -14.82 2.32 1.37
CA THR A 154 -14.04 3.10 2.33
C THR A 154 -14.96 3.72 3.37
N VAL A 155 -14.86 3.27 4.62
CA VAL A 155 -15.75 3.70 5.71
C VAL A 155 -15.09 4.72 6.63
N PHE A 156 -15.70 5.89 6.76
CA PHE A 156 -15.37 6.92 7.74
C PHE A 156 -16.36 6.82 8.91
N ALA A 157 -15.90 6.34 10.06
CA ALA A 157 -16.73 6.10 11.23
C ALA A 157 -16.08 6.61 12.53
N GLY A 158 -16.87 6.67 13.60
CA GLY A 158 -16.41 7.14 14.91
C GLY A 158 -15.80 8.53 14.84
N SER A 159 -14.62 8.72 15.42
CA SER A 159 -13.88 9.99 15.37
C SER A 159 -13.37 10.38 13.99
N ALA A 160 -13.36 9.46 13.01
CA ALA A 160 -13.02 9.79 11.62
C ALA A 160 -14.26 10.16 10.79
N CYS A 161 -15.46 10.19 11.39
CA CYS A 161 -16.71 10.45 10.69
C CYS A 161 -16.91 11.94 10.38
N HIS A 162 -15.98 12.55 9.65
CA HIS A 162 -16.06 13.95 9.28
C HIS A 162 -15.33 14.21 7.95
N LEU A 163 -15.75 15.24 7.22
CA LEU A 163 -15.19 15.55 5.90
C LEU A 163 -13.67 15.81 5.97
N ALA A 164 -13.17 16.42 7.05
CA ALA A 164 -11.74 16.66 7.19
C ALA A 164 -10.87 15.38 7.24
N ALA A 165 -11.44 14.23 7.62
CA ALA A 165 -10.72 12.94 7.60
C ALA A 165 -10.59 12.43 6.17
N LEU A 166 -11.64 12.57 5.36
CA LEU A 166 -11.60 12.28 3.93
C LEU A 166 -10.58 13.19 3.22
N THR A 167 -10.60 14.50 3.49
CA THR A 167 -9.64 15.42 2.85
C THR A 167 -8.20 15.14 3.26
N ASP A 168 -7.94 14.79 4.53
CA ASP A 168 -6.62 14.32 4.98
C ASP A 168 -6.22 13.02 4.27
N HIS A 169 -7.12 12.04 4.18
CA HIS A 169 -6.86 10.76 3.52
C HIS A 169 -6.51 10.94 2.03
N VAL A 170 -7.26 11.77 1.31
CA VAL A 170 -7.00 12.10 -0.09
C VAL A 170 -5.68 12.87 -0.24
N GLY A 171 -5.41 13.82 0.65
CA GLY A 171 -4.18 14.61 0.64
C GLY A 171 -2.92 13.77 0.92
N ILE A 172 -2.99 12.86 1.89
CA ILE A 172 -1.90 11.93 2.21
C ILE A 172 -1.64 10.99 1.03
N ARG A 173 -2.68 10.46 0.39
CA ARG A 173 -2.54 9.62 -0.82
C ARG A 173 -1.85 10.37 -1.95
N GLN A 174 -2.31 11.58 -2.27
CA GLN A 174 -1.66 12.42 -3.28
C GLN A 174 -0.19 12.70 -2.94
N ASN A 175 0.10 13.00 -1.67
CA ASN A 175 1.47 13.29 -1.25
C ASN A 175 2.36 12.04 -1.30
N THR A 176 1.82 10.88 -0.95
CA THR A 176 2.50 9.58 -1.07
C THR A 176 2.86 9.30 -2.52
N VAL A 177 1.90 9.46 -3.44
CA VAL A 177 2.13 9.29 -4.87
C VAL A 177 3.18 10.28 -5.38
N ALA A 178 3.10 11.55 -5.02
CA ALA A 178 4.07 12.57 -5.44
C ALA A 178 5.52 12.19 -5.07
N TRP A 179 5.74 11.65 -3.87
CA TRP A 179 7.06 11.16 -3.45
C TRP A 179 7.51 9.88 -4.18
N ALA A 180 6.58 9.12 -4.75
CA ALA A 180 6.84 7.89 -5.48
C ALA A 180 7.05 8.07 -7.00
N GLU A 181 6.71 9.23 -7.58
CA GLU A 181 6.79 9.47 -9.04
C GLU A 181 8.20 9.39 -9.62
N LYS A 182 9.24 9.63 -8.82
CA LYS A 182 10.64 9.71 -9.27
C LYS A 182 11.60 9.08 -8.26
N LEU A 183 11.46 7.77 -8.11
CA LEU A 183 12.35 6.95 -7.30
C LEU A 183 13.52 6.42 -8.12
N GLU A 184 14.67 6.32 -7.45
CA GLU A 184 16.00 5.95 -7.96
C GLU A 184 16.86 5.37 -6.81
N PHE A 185 16.27 4.52 -5.96
CA PHE A 185 17.02 3.83 -4.92
C PHE A 185 17.93 2.76 -5.55
N GLY A 186 18.99 2.37 -4.83
CA GLY A 186 19.79 1.23 -5.23
C GLY A 186 19.10 -0.10 -4.91
N TRP A 187 19.26 -1.09 -5.79
CA TRP A 187 18.86 -2.47 -5.52
C TRP A 187 20.01 -3.21 -4.81
N PRO A 188 19.81 -3.79 -3.61
CA PRO A 188 20.88 -4.45 -2.86
C PRO A 188 21.32 -5.82 -3.41
N ASP A 189 20.63 -6.36 -4.43
CA ASP A 189 20.98 -7.61 -5.12
C ASP A 189 21.21 -8.83 -4.20
N GLY A 190 20.25 -9.07 -3.30
CA GLY A 190 20.31 -10.12 -2.28
C GLY A 190 21.26 -9.82 -1.12
N GLY A 191 22.03 -8.73 -1.19
CA GLY A 191 22.86 -8.23 -0.11
C GLY A 191 22.07 -7.50 0.99
N PRO A 192 22.76 -7.10 2.08
CA PRO A 192 22.16 -6.28 3.13
C PRO A 192 21.83 -4.87 2.62
N ALA A 193 20.81 -4.25 3.20
CA ALA A 193 20.45 -2.88 2.89
C ALA A 193 21.58 -1.89 3.26
N ARG A 194 21.86 -0.93 2.38
CA ARG A 194 22.77 0.19 2.61
C ARG A 194 22.00 1.44 3.02
N TRP A 195 22.50 2.12 4.05
CA TRP A 195 21.86 3.29 4.64
C TRP A 195 22.81 4.47 4.70
N ASN A 196 22.28 5.69 4.60
CA ASN A 196 23.05 6.89 4.93
C ASN A 196 23.37 6.91 6.44
N ALA A 197 24.61 6.54 6.78
CA ALA A 197 25.07 6.43 8.16
C ALA A 197 25.01 7.75 8.94
N LYS A 198 24.80 8.91 8.31
CA LYS A 198 24.56 10.17 9.03
C LYS A 198 23.21 10.17 9.76
N TYR A 199 22.18 9.56 9.19
CA TYR A 199 20.81 9.62 9.70
C TYR A 199 20.34 8.29 10.27
N TRP A 200 20.89 7.18 9.79
CA TRP A 200 20.36 5.85 10.06
C TRP A 200 21.39 4.92 10.70
N ARG A 201 20.88 3.98 11.47
CA ARG A 201 21.56 2.77 11.94
C ARG A 201 20.62 1.59 11.65
N ASN A 202 20.89 0.86 10.57
CA ASN A 202 20.16 -0.34 10.16
C ASN A 202 18.62 -0.17 10.12
N GLY A 203 18.12 0.91 9.51
CA GLY A 203 16.68 1.18 9.42
C GLY A 203 16.06 1.92 10.61
N THR A 204 16.86 2.25 11.62
CA THR A 204 16.43 3.08 12.76
C THR A 204 17.16 4.43 12.76
N PRO A 205 16.47 5.57 12.94
CA PRO A 205 17.11 6.88 13.02
C PRO A 205 18.14 6.94 14.15
N ARG A 206 19.25 7.65 13.91
CA ARG A 206 20.25 7.88 14.95
C ARG A 206 19.69 8.75 16.08
N ARG A 207 20.27 8.58 17.28
CA ARG A 207 19.93 9.40 18.45
C ARG A 207 20.02 10.90 18.10
N GLY A 208 18.95 11.63 18.38
CA GLY A 208 18.87 13.08 18.12
C GLY A 208 18.44 13.46 16.71
N VAL A 209 18.26 12.49 15.79
CA VAL A 209 17.71 12.73 14.45
C VAL A 209 16.19 12.51 14.48
N PRO A 210 15.36 13.54 14.23
CA PRO A 210 13.91 13.35 14.11
C PRO A 210 13.56 12.41 12.94
N LEU A 211 12.53 11.56 13.12
CA LEU A 211 12.15 10.57 12.12
C LEU A 211 11.79 11.23 10.78
N HIS A 212 10.96 12.26 10.76
CA HIS A 212 10.62 12.97 9.52
C HIS A 212 11.86 13.57 8.81
N THR A 213 12.91 13.93 9.56
CA THR A 213 14.17 14.43 8.97
C THR A 213 14.96 13.29 8.32
N ALA A 214 15.07 12.15 9.00
CA ALA A 214 15.74 10.96 8.47
C ALA A 214 15.03 10.43 7.21
N MET A 215 13.68 10.37 7.24
CA MET A 215 12.85 9.97 6.11
C MET A 215 13.03 10.90 4.92
N ALA A 216 12.97 12.22 5.14
CA ALA A 216 13.15 13.19 4.07
C ALA A 216 14.55 13.13 3.43
N ASP A 217 15.60 12.76 4.17
CA ASP A 217 16.94 12.58 3.61
C ASP A 217 16.97 11.47 2.54
N MET A 218 16.19 10.41 2.73
CA MET A 218 16.12 9.27 1.79
C MET A 218 15.72 9.72 0.39
N PHE A 219 14.68 10.53 0.28
CA PHE A 219 14.17 10.99 -1.01
C PHE A 219 15.02 12.10 -1.64
N ARG A 220 15.82 12.80 -0.82
CA ARG A 220 16.74 13.86 -1.28
C ARG A 220 18.13 13.31 -1.66
N ASN A 221 18.49 12.13 -1.17
CA ASN A 221 19.80 11.50 -1.37
C ASN A 221 19.64 10.01 -1.72
N GLN A 222 18.75 9.69 -2.67
CA GLN A 222 18.33 8.32 -2.95
C GLN A 222 19.51 7.36 -3.22
N SER A 223 20.55 7.82 -3.91
CA SER A 223 21.78 7.04 -4.18
C SER A 223 22.58 6.65 -2.93
N ALA A 224 22.34 7.28 -1.79
CA ALA A 224 22.93 6.90 -0.50
C ALA A 224 22.26 5.66 0.12
N TYR A 225 21.22 5.12 -0.51
CA TYR A 225 20.42 4.02 -0.01
C TYR A 225 20.33 2.88 -1.04
N GLU A 226 20.56 1.65 -0.57
CA GLU A 226 20.20 0.43 -1.29
C GLU A 226 19.25 -0.34 -0.40
N VAL A 227 18.00 -0.49 -0.82
CA VAL A 227 16.95 -1.08 0.02
C VAL A 227 16.06 -1.98 -0.83
N GLY A 228 15.62 -3.09 -0.23
CA GLY A 228 14.63 -3.95 -0.87
C GLY A 228 13.28 -3.25 -1.01
N CYS A 229 12.45 -3.68 -1.95
CA CYS A 229 11.25 -2.93 -2.29
C CYS A 229 10.24 -2.88 -1.13
N TYR A 230 10.16 -3.92 -0.29
CA TYR A 230 9.31 -3.91 0.90
C TYR A 230 9.67 -2.76 1.86
N THR A 231 10.98 -2.56 2.08
CA THR A 231 11.51 -1.44 2.86
C THR A 231 11.23 -0.11 2.16
N ALA A 232 11.46 -0.04 0.84
CA ALA A 232 11.19 1.17 0.06
C ALA A 232 9.70 1.57 0.09
N THR A 233 8.79 0.61 -0.01
CA THR A 233 7.34 0.84 0.07
C THR A 233 6.98 1.45 1.41
N LYS A 234 7.43 0.86 2.53
CA LYS A 234 7.21 1.41 3.88
C LYS A 234 7.73 2.83 4.00
N MET A 235 8.88 3.12 3.39
CA MET A 235 9.44 4.47 3.41
C MET A 235 8.59 5.47 2.66
N VAL A 236 8.10 5.11 1.48
CA VAL A 236 7.18 5.96 0.69
C VAL A 236 5.91 6.22 1.50
N MET A 237 5.32 5.18 2.10
CA MET A 237 4.11 5.33 2.91
C MET A 237 4.35 6.23 4.12
N ILE A 238 5.43 6.03 4.87
CA ILE A 238 5.77 6.88 6.04
C ILE A 238 6.08 8.32 5.60
N GLN A 239 6.87 8.51 4.54
CA GLN A 239 7.22 9.84 4.06
C GLN A 239 5.98 10.60 3.60
N GLY A 240 5.06 9.94 2.89
CA GLY A 240 3.82 10.54 2.41
C GLY A 240 3.02 11.21 3.51
N VAL A 241 2.87 10.57 4.68
CA VAL A 241 2.13 11.13 5.82
C VAL A 241 2.95 12.13 6.64
N LEU A 242 4.24 11.87 6.89
CA LEU A 242 5.09 12.77 7.68
C LEU A 242 5.28 14.10 6.97
N ASP A 243 5.57 14.07 5.67
CA ASP A 243 5.70 15.28 4.86
C ASP A 243 4.36 16.02 4.73
N TYR A 244 3.23 15.30 4.62
CA TYR A 244 1.91 15.91 4.56
C TYR A 244 1.64 16.79 5.80
N PHE A 245 1.77 16.23 7.01
CA PHE A 245 1.54 17.00 8.24
C PHE A 245 2.70 17.92 8.65
N SER A 246 3.87 17.81 8.04
CA SER A 246 4.95 18.78 8.25
C SER A 246 4.83 20.02 7.35
N ARG A 247 4.33 19.86 6.12
CA ARG A 247 4.47 20.85 5.04
C ARG A 247 3.17 21.16 4.29
N VAL A 248 2.44 20.13 3.86
CA VAL A 248 1.25 20.32 3.00
C VAL A 248 0.06 20.84 3.80
N ARG A 249 -0.23 20.19 4.92
CA ARG A 249 -1.21 20.63 5.91
C ARG A 249 -0.54 20.61 7.29
N PRO A 250 0.28 21.62 7.62
CA PRO A 250 1.08 21.62 8.84
C PRO A 250 0.23 21.39 10.10
N ASP A 251 0.49 20.30 10.81
CA ASP A 251 -0.12 19.94 12.09
C ASP A 251 0.94 19.27 12.97
N ARG A 252 1.55 20.08 13.85
CA ARG A 252 2.63 19.62 14.73
C ARG A 252 2.16 18.56 15.73
N ALA A 253 0.89 18.57 16.13
CA ALA A 253 0.37 17.61 17.09
C ALA A 253 0.18 16.24 16.41
N LYS A 254 -0.43 16.21 15.22
CA LYS A 254 -0.55 14.97 14.42
C LYS A 254 0.81 14.42 14.02
N LEU A 255 1.74 15.28 13.56
CA LEU A 255 3.09 14.85 13.21
C LEU A 255 3.79 14.14 14.37
N LYS A 256 3.78 14.75 15.57
CA LYS A 256 4.36 14.13 16.78
C LYS A 256 3.67 12.82 17.15
N LEU A 257 2.35 12.74 17.04
CA LEU A 257 1.60 11.51 17.32
C LEU A 257 2.00 10.38 16.37
N ILE A 258 2.15 10.69 15.07
CA ILE A 258 2.55 9.71 14.05
C ILE A 258 3.99 9.25 14.28
N GLU A 259 4.91 10.17 14.55
CA GLU A 259 6.29 9.80 14.90
C GLU A 259 6.36 8.93 16.15
N ALA A 260 5.63 9.29 17.20
CA ALA A 260 5.56 8.50 18.43
C ALA A 260 4.99 7.10 18.16
N ARG A 261 3.95 6.99 17.32
CA ARG A 261 3.35 5.70 16.97
C ARG A 261 4.32 4.81 16.21
N LEU A 262 5.03 5.35 15.22
CA LEU A 262 6.05 4.61 14.46
C LEU A 262 7.21 4.15 15.36
N LEU A 263 7.62 4.98 16.32
CA LEU A 263 8.74 4.71 17.23
C LEU A 263 8.35 3.98 18.53
N THR A 264 7.12 3.44 18.64
CA THR A 264 6.63 2.82 19.90
C THR A 264 7.54 1.70 20.42
N ASP A 265 8.19 0.97 19.53
CA ASP A 265 9.15 -0.11 19.81
C ASP A 265 10.60 0.24 19.41
N GLY A 266 10.84 1.50 19.06
CA GLY A 266 12.13 1.98 18.57
C GLY A 266 12.45 1.67 17.10
N GLU A 267 11.61 0.92 16.39
CA GLU A 267 11.87 0.42 15.04
C GLU A 267 10.78 0.92 14.05
N PRO A 268 10.98 2.08 13.39
CA PRO A 268 9.90 2.77 12.66
C PRO A 268 9.44 2.06 11.39
N LEU A 269 10.20 1.06 10.92
CA LEU A 269 9.89 0.27 9.73
C LEU A 269 9.29 -1.10 10.05
N VAL A 270 9.21 -1.47 11.33
CA VAL A 270 8.57 -2.71 11.77
C VAL A 270 7.07 -2.46 11.94
N ASP A 271 6.25 -3.39 11.47
CA ASP A 271 4.80 -3.43 11.68
C ASP A 271 4.03 -2.18 11.23
N VAL A 272 4.52 -1.52 10.17
CA VAL A 272 3.89 -0.34 9.57
C VAL A 272 2.48 -0.70 9.07
N GLU A 273 2.36 -1.87 8.46
CA GLU A 273 1.14 -2.52 7.98
C GLU A 273 0.62 -3.62 8.92
N PRO A 274 -0.68 -4.00 8.82
CA PRO A 274 -1.25 -5.09 9.60
C PRO A 274 -0.60 -6.44 9.30
N GLY A 275 -0.49 -7.33 10.29
CA GLY A 275 0.14 -8.64 10.09
C GLY A 275 -0.60 -9.51 9.08
N ARG A 276 -1.94 -9.49 9.11
CA ARG A 276 -2.82 -10.30 8.24
C ARG A 276 -2.51 -10.20 6.74
N VAL A 277 -1.92 -9.11 6.25
CA VAL A 277 -1.63 -8.96 4.81
C VAL A 277 -0.61 -9.99 4.31
N TRP A 278 0.16 -10.61 5.22
CA TRP A 278 1.15 -11.65 4.95
C TRP A 278 0.64 -13.07 5.21
N ASN A 279 -0.66 -13.27 5.44
CA ASN A 279 -1.22 -14.59 5.75
C ASN A 279 -1.16 -15.60 4.59
N PHE A 280 -0.78 -15.15 3.39
CA PHE A 280 -0.57 -15.99 2.22
C PHE A 280 0.81 -16.68 2.23
N GLU A 281 1.74 -16.20 3.06
CA GLU A 281 3.07 -16.78 3.21
C GLU A 281 2.99 -18.12 3.95
N SER A 282 3.78 -19.09 3.50
CA SER A 282 3.72 -20.46 4.02
C SER A 282 4.17 -20.61 5.48
N ASP A 283 4.97 -19.69 5.98
CA ASP A 283 5.56 -19.65 7.33
C ASP A 283 4.89 -18.61 8.24
N PHE A 284 3.73 -18.08 7.85
CA PHE A 284 3.02 -17.04 8.59
C PHE A 284 2.64 -17.48 10.01
N ASP A 285 3.03 -16.69 11.02
CA ASP A 285 2.61 -16.89 12.41
C ASP A 285 1.15 -16.47 12.60
N ALA A 286 0.28 -17.43 12.92
CA ALA A 286 -1.15 -17.18 13.16
C ALA A 286 -1.42 -16.12 14.25
N LYS A 287 -0.48 -15.87 15.17
CA LYS A 287 -0.60 -14.80 16.18
C LYS A 287 -0.61 -13.39 15.55
N GLU A 288 -0.08 -13.23 14.35
CA GLU A 288 -0.03 -11.96 13.63
C GLU A 288 -1.36 -11.61 12.92
N LEU A 289 -2.34 -12.52 12.88
CA LEU A 289 -3.64 -12.32 12.20
C LEU A 289 -4.38 -11.06 12.65
N GLU A 290 -4.31 -10.77 13.95
CA GLU A 290 -5.01 -9.63 14.55
C GLU A 290 -4.09 -8.44 14.85
N ARG A 291 -2.79 -8.53 14.51
CA ARG A 291 -1.87 -7.43 14.77
C ARG A 291 -2.20 -6.23 13.87
N PRO A 292 -2.58 -5.07 14.44
CA PRO A 292 -2.84 -3.87 13.64
C PRO A 292 -1.53 -3.29 13.10
N GLY A 293 -1.61 -2.55 12.01
CA GLY A 293 -0.49 -1.74 11.54
C GLY A 293 -0.27 -0.51 12.42
N LYS A 294 0.98 -0.08 12.57
CA LYS A 294 1.34 1.20 13.21
C LYS A 294 0.87 2.41 12.39
N LEU A 295 0.73 2.27 11.08
CA LEU A 295 0.38 3.41 10.22
C LEU A 295 -0.73 3.07 9.23
N LEU A 296 -0.73 1.84 8.74
CA LEU A 296 -1.55 1.43 7.61
C LEU A 296 -2.65 0.47 8.04
N SER A 297 -3.73 0.47 7.28
CA SER A 297 -4.83 -0.49 7.36
C SER A 297 -4.96 -1.20 6.02
N ALA A 298 -5.45 -2.43 6.07
CA ALA A 298 -5.69 -3.24 4.89
C ALA A 298 -7.20 -3.35 4.65
N GLN A 299 -7.58 -3.25 3.38
CA GLN A 299 -8.88 -3.67 2.88
C GLN A 299 -8.70 -4.97 2.12
N PHE A 300 -9.54 -5.97 2.38
CA PHE A 300 -9.52 -7.27 1.71
C PHE A 300 -10.73 -7.41 0.78
N GLY A 301 -10.68 -8.37 -0.15
CA GLY A 301 -11.75 -8.58 -1.12
C GLY A 301 -11.96 -7.42 -2.09
N VAL A 302 -10.91 -6.64 -2.38
CA VAL A 302 -10.94 -5.58 -3.38
C VAL A 302 -10.98 -6.21 -4.76
N MET A 303 -11.91 -5.75 -5.61
CA MET A 303 -12.07 -6.30 -6.96
C MET A 303 -10.81 -6.12 -7.82
N PRO A 304 -10.54 -7.05 -8.76
CA PRO A 304 -9.42 -6.93 -9.70
C PRO A 304 -9.42 -5.57 -10.39
N ARG A 305 -8.27 -4.97 -10.66
CA ARG A 305 -8.18 -3.63 -11.33
C ARG A 305 -8.82 -2.45 -10.57
N ASN A 306 -9.39 -2.66 -9.38
CA ASN A 306 -9.74 -1.56 -8.49
C ASN A 306 -8.50 -1.17 -7.64
N PHE A 307 -7.93 -0.03 -7.99
CA PHE A 307 -6.80 0.60 -7.31
C PHE A 307 -7.09 2.09 -7.07
N VAL A 308 -6.83 2.56 -5.85
CA VAL A 308 -6.88 3.98 -5.52
C VAL A 308 -5.45 4.51 -5.44
N PRO A 309 -5.11 5.66 -6.05
CA PRO A 309 -3.75 6.17 -5.98
C PRO A 309 -3.25 6.26 -4.52
N GLY A 310 -2.02 5.81 -4.29
CA GLY A 310 -1.43 5.62 -2.97
C GLY A 310 -1.73 4.28 -2.30
N ASP A 311 -2.48 3.38 -2.94
CA ASP A 311 -2.62 1.99 -2.48
C ASP A 311 -1.30 1.26 -2.62
N TRP A 312 -0.92 0.53 -1.57
CA TRP A 312 0.07 -0.54 -1.62
C TRP A 312 -0.65 -1.88 -1.87
N ALA A 313 -0.24 -2.60 -2.90
CA ALA A 313 -0.65 -3.94 -3.27
C ALA A 313 0.57 -4.87 -3.40
N TYR A 314 0.30 -6.16 -3.56
CA TYR A 314 1.34 -7.16 -3.76
C TYR A 314 0.99 -8.09 -4.92
N ILE A 315 1.98 -8.35 -5.77
CA ILE A 315 1.90 -9.26 -6.91
C ILE A 315 2.82 -10.43 -6.62
N VAL A 316 2.24 -11.60 -6.38
CA VAL A 316 2.97 -12.83 -5.98
C VAL A 316 3.71 -13.39 -7.18
N ASN A 317 4.92 -13.91 -6.97
CA ASN A 317 5.56 -14.75 -7.98
C ASN A 317 5.15 -16.23 -7.77
N PRO A 318 4.32 -16.81 -8.66
CA PRO A 318 3.88 -18.19 -8.50
C PRO A 318 4.94 -19.22 -8.95
N ASP A 319 6.01 -18.80 -9.63
CA ASP A 319 7.04 -19.71 -10.12
C ASP A 319 8.06 -20.04 -9.02
N ARG A 320 8.02 -21.29 -8.53
CA ARG A 320 8.86 -21.75 -7.41
C ARG A 320 10.35 -21.52 -7.61
N SER A 321 10.85 -21.65 -8.84
CA SER A 321 12.29 -21.51 -9.14
C SER A 321 12.74 -20.08 -8.94
N SER A 322 12.07 -19.13 -9.61
CA SER A 322 12.38 -17.72 -9.47
C SER A 322 12.00 -17.19 -8.09
N ALA A 323 10.88 -17.61 -7.50
CA ALA A 323 10.46 -17.19 -6.16
C ALA A 323 11.43 -17.60 -5.04
N SER A 324 12.25 -18.64 -5.25
CA SER A 324 13.28 -19.03 -4.28
C SER A 324 14.51 -18.12 -4.26
N LYS A 325 14.66 -17.23 -5.27
CA LYS A 325 15.75 -16.27 -5.30
C LYS A 325 15.36 -15.09 -4.42
N ILE A 326 16.23 -14.73 -3.47
CA ILE A 326 16.03 -13.59 -2.57
C ILE A 326 15.71 -12.36 -3.40
N GLY A 327 14.54 -11.77 -3.16
CA GLY A 327 14.02 -10.71 -3.99
C GLY A 327 12.82 -11.14 -4.82
N TYR A 328 12.86 -12.30 -5.45
CA TYR A 328 11.93 -12.65 -6.50
C TYR A 328 10.68 -13.36 -5.99
N GLU A 329 10.39 -13.29 -4.68
CA GLU A 329 9.20 -13.84 -4.03
C GLU A 329 7.91 -13.18 -4.54
N GLY A 330 7.99 -11.90 -4.88
CA GLY A 330 6.89 -11.10 -5.41
C GLY A 330 7.27 -9.63 -5.51
N SER A 331 6.29 -8.79 -5.84
CA SER A 331 6.49 -7.37 -6.08
C SER A 331 5.53 -6.56 -5.21
N ASN A 332 6.10 -5.73 -4.31
CA ASN A 332 5.32 -4.67 -3.68
C ASN A 332 5.11 -3.56 -4.72
N ALA A 333 3.88 -3.07 -4.80
CA ALA A 333 3.46 -2.09 -5.79
C ALA A 333 2.60 -1.00 -5.13
N ILE A 334 2.92 0.26 -5.41
CA ILE A 334 2.24 1.49 -5.04
C ILE A 334 1.61 2.06 -6.30
N TYR A 335 0.28 2.08 -6.32
CA TYR A 335 -0.44 2.63 -7.45
C TYR A 335 -0.31 4.15 -7.48
N LEU A 336 0.14 4.71 -8.60
CA LEU A 336 0.37 6.14 -8.81
C LEU A 336 -0.82 6.85 -9.48
N GLY A 337 -1.89 6.14 -9.82
CA GLY A 337 -2.94 6.67 -10.72
C GLY A 337 -2.54 6.59 -12.18
N ARG A 338 -3.44 6.94 -13.10
CA ARG A 338 -3.19 7.00 -14.57
C ARG A 338 -2.61 5.71 -15.15
N ASN A 339 -3.05 4.56 -14.64
CA ASN A 339 -2.49 3.24 -14.98
C ASN A 339 -0.97 3.14 -14.74
N LYS A 340 -0.43 3.80 -13.71
CA LYS A 340 1.00 3.74 -13.36
C LYS A 340 1.19 3.15 -11.97
N PHE A 341 2.22 2.33 -11.83
CA PHE A 341 2.80 1.83 -10.60
C PHE A 341 4.23 2.34 -10.53
N GLU A 342 4.72 2.51 -9.32
CA GLU A 342 6.08 2.94 -9.04
C GLU A 342 7.14 2.01 -9.61
N ASP A 343 8.32 2.61 -9.79
CA ASP A 343 9.56 1.95 -10.10
C ASP A 343 10.62 2.43 -9.11
N PHE A 344 10.87 1.62 -8.08
CA PHE A 344 11.80 1.97 -6.99
C PHE A 344 13.22 2.23 -7.46
N TYR A 345 13.63 1.61 -8.56
CA TYR A 345 15.02 1.52 -9.00
C TYR A 345 15.28 2.14 -10.37
N ASN A 346 14.24 2.70 -11.00
CA ASN A 346 14.30 3.29 -12.34
C ASN A 346 14.78 2.28 -13.43
N ASP A 347 14.28 1.04 -13.38
CA ASP A 347 14.52 0.01 -14.40
C ASP A 347 13.59 0.19 -15.63
N ASN A 348 12.49 0.94 -15.48
CA ASN A 348 11.45 1.20 -16.48
C ASN A 348 10.98 2.67 -16.47
N GLU A 349 11.93 3.62 -16.53
CA GLU A 349 11.65 5.06 -16.71
C GLU A 349 10.69 5.64 -15.65
N HIS A 350 10.92 5.26 -14.38
CA HIS A 350 10.19 5.68 -13.17
C HIS A 350 8.76 5.17 -12.99
N ALA A 351 8.17 4.42 -13.94
CA ALA A 351 6.85 3.83 -13.72
C ALA A 351 6.59 2.62 -14.61
N TYR A 352 5.79 1.68 -14.11
CA TYR A 352 5.24 0.57 -14.88
C TYR A 352 3.75 0.76 -15.07
N SER A 353 3.21 0.39 -16.22
CA SER A 353 1.76 0.17 -16.34
C SER A 353 1.30 -1.10 -15.61
N TYR A 354 0.01 -1.25 -15.36
CA TYR A 354 -0.53 -2.47 -14.75
C TYR A 354 -0.10 -3.73 -15.53
N LEU A 355 -0.24 -3.69 -16.85
CA LEU A 355 0.18 -4.79 -17.72
C LEU A 355 1.68 -5.05 -17.58
N GLN A 356 2.50 -3.99 -17.58
CA GLN A 356 3.96 -4.14 -17.42
C GLN A 356 4.34 -4.71 -16.05
N LYS A 357 3.59 -4.43 -14.97
CA LYS A 357 3.81 -5.05 -13.66
C LYS A 357 3.46 -6.55 -13.64
N LEU A 358 2.33 -6.93 -14.23
CA LEU A 358 1.96 -8.34 -14.36
C LEU A 358 2.98 -9.11 -15.20
N ASP A 359 3.37 -8.52 -16.34
CA ASP A 359 4.39 -9.06 -17.22
C ASP A 359 5.74 -9.13 -16.49
N GLU A 360 6.17 -8.08 -15.78
CA GLU A 360 7.43 -8.06 -15.02
C GLU A 360 7.56 -9.28 -14.10
N VAL A 361 6.58 -9.51 -13.23
CA VAL A 361 6.60 -10.64 -12.28
C VAL A 361 6.52 -11.97 -13.01
N TYR A 362 5.70 -12.05 -14.06
CA TYR A 362 5.59 -13.27 -14.86
C TYR A 362 6.93 -13.67 -15.49
N GLN A 363 7.66 -12.71 -16.07
CA GLN A 363 8.89 -12.97 -16.82
C GLN A 363 10.08 -13.40 -15.93
N TRP A 364 9.99 -13.32 -14.60
CA TRP A 364 11.05 -13.83 -13.71
C TRP A 364 11.31 -15.32 -13.89
N ARG A 365 10.29 -16.11 -14.26
CA ARG A 365 10.44 -17.52 -14.65
C ARG A 365 11.36 -17.70 -15.87
N ASN A 366 11.39 -16.70 -16.75
CA ASN A 366 12.19 -16.65 -17.98
C ASN A 366 13.56 -15.97 -17.74
N GLN A 367 13.97 -15.80 -16.48
CA GLN A 367 15.23 -15.15 -16.09
C GLN A 367 15.34 -13.68 -16.55
N VAL A 368 14.20 -12.97 -16.67
CA VAL A 368 14.16 -11.52 -16.93
C VAL A 368 14.20 -10.78 -15.59
N PHE A 369 15.38 -10.53 -15.04
CA PHE A 369 15.52 -9.93 -13.70
C PHE A 369 15.80 -8.43 -13.73
N SER A 370 16.29 -7.91 -14.85
CA SER A 370 16.23 -6.49 -15.22
C SER A 370 15.66 -6.39 -16.63
N ARG A 371 14.62 -5.57 -16.83
CA ARG A 371 14.07 -5.37 -18.17
C ARG A 371 15.08 -4.73 -19.12
N ARG A 372 15.96 -3.87 -18.58
CA ARG A 372 17.02 -3.23 -19.34
C ARG A 372 18.07 -4.21 -19.85
N HIS A 373 18.43 -5.21 -19.05
CA HIS A 373 19.52 -6.14 -19.36
C HIS A 373 19.07 -7.46 -19.97
N ASP A 374 17.89 -7.96 -19.58
CA ASP A 374 17.37 -9.28 -19.94
C ASP A 374 16.18 -9.21 -20.92
N GLY A 375 15.93 -8.06 -21.54
CA GLY A 375 14.76 -7.81 -22.37
C GLY A 375 14.62 -8.76 -23.58
N ASP A 376 15.73 -9.36 -24.02
CA ASP A 376 15.78 -10.36 -25.08
C ASP A 376 15.15 -11.71 -24.69
N LYS A 377 15.00 -12.00 -23.40
CA LYS A 377 14.41 -13.25 -22.89
C LYS A 377 12.89 -13.17 -22.71
N ILE A 378 12.29 -11.98 -22.90
CA ILE A 378 10.85 -11.75 -22.69
C ILE A 378 10.03 -12.64 -23.63
N GLN A 379 9.05 -13.34 -23.05
CA GLN A 379 8.07 -14.15 -23.79
C GLN A 379 6.73 -13.42 -23.84
N PRO A 380 6.23 -12.99 -25.01
CA PRO A 380 4.99 -12.22 -25.09
C PRO A 380 3.79 -12.92 -24.46
N LEU A 381 2.99 -12.16 -23.71
CA LEU A 381 1.74 -12.62 -23.12
C LEU A 381 0.55 -12.26 -24.01
N THR A 382 -0.40 -13.19 -24.14
CA THR A 382 -1.69 -12.93 -24.78
C THR A 382 -2.60 -12.11 -23.85
N ALA A 383 -3.62 -11.45 -24.40
CA ALA A 383 -4.61 -10.72 -23.60
C ALA A 383 -5.28 -11.62 -22.54
N GLN A 384 -5.63 -12.87 -22.90
CA GLN A 384 -6.22 -13.83 -21.96
C GLN A 384 -5.26 -14.18 -20.81
N GLN A 385 -3.96 -14.31 -21.09
CA GLN A 385 -2.96 -14.55 -20.04
C GLN A 385 -2.87 -13.34 -19.11
N ILE A 386 -2.86 -12.11 -19.64
CA ILE A 386 -2.86 -10.89 -18.84
C ILE A 386 -4.11 -10.79 -17.97
N ASP A 387 -5.29 -11.06 -18.54
CA ASP A 387 -6.56 -11.02 -17.79
C ASP A 387 -6.56 -12.02 -16.63
N ARG A 388 -6.03 -13.24 -16.86
CA ARG A 388 -5.87 -14.26 -15.82
C ARG A 388 -4.87 -13.84 -14.76
N LEU A 389 -3.69 -13.32 -15.13
CA LEU A 389 -2.69 -12.86 -14.17
C LEU A 389 -3.21 -11.75 -13.27
N GLY A 390 -4.11 -10.90 -13.79
CA GLY A 390 -4.74 -9.84 -13.01
C GLY A 390 -5.76 -10.28 -11.96
N GLN A 391 -6.10 -11.57 -11.90
CA GLN A 391 -6.98 -12.16 -10.89
C GLN A 391 -6.22 -12.43 -9.58
N PRO A 392 -6.92 -12.69 -8.46
CA PRO A 392 -6.26 -13.13 -7.25
C PRO A 392 -5.78 -14.59 -7.31
N PRO A 393 -4.84 -15.01 -6.45
CA PRO A 393 -4.25 -16.35 -6.52
C PRO A 393 -5.26 -17.49 -6.43
N GLN A 394 -6.33 -17.34 -5.62
CA GLN A 394 -7.40 -18.34 -5.54
C GLN A 394 -8.13 -18.57 -6.87
N ASP A 395 -8.11 -17.56 -7.75
CA ASP A 395 -8.73 -17.60 -9.08
C ASP A 395 -7.67 -17.83 -10.19
N GLY A 396 -6.45 -18.23 -9.79
CA GLY A 396 -5.36 -18.59 -10.70
C GLY A 396 -4.61 -17.41 -11.31
N GLY A 397 -4.75 -16.21 -10.72
CA GLY A 397 -3.92 -15.04 -11.02
C GLY A 397 -2.80 -14.82 -10.01
N ILE A 398 -2.25 -13.60 -9.95
CA ILE A 398 -1.08 -13.27 -9.13
C ILE A 398 -1.24 -12.01 -8.28
N VAL A 399 -2.36 -11.31 -8.34
CA VAL A 399 -2.57 -10.03 -7.63
C VAL A 399 -3.37 -10.26 -6.37
N LEU A 400 -2.79 -10.04 -5.18
CA LEU A 400 -3.55 -10.21 -3.94
C LEU A 400 -4.78 -9.29 -3.91
N ASP A 401 -5.87 -9.77 -3.32
CA ASP A 401 -7.15 -9.06 -3.25
C ASP A 401 -7.20 -7.99 -2.15
N TRP A 402 -6.07 -7.74 -1.48
CA TRP A 402 -5.95 -6.69 -0.49
C TRP A 402 -5.28 -5.43 -1.03
N ARG A 403 -5.65 -4.30 -0.43
CA ARG A 403 -5.00 -2.99 -0.64
C ARG A 403 -4.69 -2.39 0.71
N VAL A 404 -3.46 -1.92 0.90
CA VAL A 404 -2.99 -1.26 2.10
C VAL A 404 -2.91 0.24 1.87
N ALA A 405 -3.43 1.03 2.81
CA ALA A 405 -3.37 2.48 2.77
C ALA A 405 -3.32 3.08 4.18
N HIS A 406 -3.06 4.39 4.28
CA HIS A 406 -3.00 5.08 5.57
C HIS A 406 -4.32 5.02 6.33
N GLN A 407 -4.21 4.75 7.63
CA GLN A 407 -5.31 4.91 8.58
C GLN A 407 -5.74 6.38 8.70
N PHE A 408 -6.91 6.64 9.27
CA PHE A 408 -7.38 8.00 9.52
C PHE A 408 -6.74 8.59 10.77
N PHE A 409 -6.06 9.73 10.63
CA PHE A 409 -5.39 10.42 11.74
C PHE A 409 -6.28 11.53 12.32
N GLY A 410 -6.75 11.32 13.54
CA GLY A 410 -7.77 12.15 14.21
C GLY A 410 -8.60 11.36 15.24
N ALA A 411 -8.49 10.03 15.22
CA ALA A 411 -9.07 9.14 16.19
C ALA A 411 -8.13 8.93 17.39
N SER A 412 -8.57 9.35 18.57
CA SER A 412 -8.06 8.84 19.84
C SER A 412 -8.35 7.34 19.92
N SER A 413 -7.39 6.55 19.47
CA SER A 413 -7.11 5.26 20.07
C SER A 413 -5.60 5.07 20.02
N PRO A 414 -4.90 5.04 21.16
CA PRO A 414 -3.56 4.49 21.17
C PRO A 414 -3.63 3.06 20.60
N PRO A 415 -2.54 2.51 20.03
CA PRO A 415 -2.49 1.08 19.81
C PRO A 415 -2.90 0.41 21.12
N GLN A 416 -3.94 -0.43 21.08
CA GLN A 416 -4.29 -1.25 22.23
C GLN A 416 -3.00 -1.99 22.58
N ARG A 417 -2.38 -1.63 23.71
CA ARG A 417 -1.37 -2.48 24.31
C ARG A 417 -2.10 -3.78 24.60
N LEU A 418 -1.68 -4.86 23.97
CA LEU A 418 -1.99 -6.17 24.51
C LEU A 418 -1.46 -6.14 25.97
N PRO A 419 -2.30 -6.46 26.97
CA PRO A 419 -1.79 -6.70 28.31
C PRO A 419 -0.72 -7.80 28.22
N GLY A 420 0.36 -7.61 28.97
CA GLY A 420 1.67 -8.18 28.71
C GLY A 420 1.74 -9.70 28.54
N ASN A 421 2.78 -10.11 27.83
CA ASN A 421 3.52 -11.35 28.04
C ASN A 421 5.01 -11.03 27.91
#